data_AF-A0A3N1PW15-F1
#
_entry.id   AF-A0A3N1PW15-F1
#
_cell.length_a   1.000
_cell.length_b   1.000
_cell.length_c   1.000
_cell.angle_alpha   90.00
_cell.angle_beta   90.00
_cell.angle_gamma   90.00
#
_symmetry.space_group_name_H-M   'P 1'
#
loop_
_entity.id
_entity.type
_entity.pdbx_description
1 polymer ?
#
loop_
_entity_poly.entity_id
_entity_poly.type
_entity_poly.pdbx_seq_one_letter_code
_entity_poly.pdbx_strand_id
1 'polypeptide(L)' 'MEIDKNQIIEQLKSLGKHDEAKQAEGELPDKVDTDQHAGLLDKFGVNPQDLLGRLGGMFGN' A
#
# COMPACT_ATOMS: atom_id res chain seq x y z
N MET A 1 -7.81 2.47 -9.28
CA MET A 1 -6.47 2.15 -9.85
C MET A 1 -5.97 0.90 -9.14
N GLU A 2 -5.18 0.04 -9.75
CA GLU A 2 -4.73 -1.20 -9.09
C GLU A 2 -3.25 -1.10 -8.67
N ILE A 3 -2.97 -1.43 -7.41
CA ILE A 3 -1.62 -1.49 -6.86
C ILE A 3 -1.37 -2.89 -6.32
N ASP A 4 -0.19 -3.43 -6.53
CA ASP A 4 0.22 -4.70 -5.93
C ASP A 4 0.24 -4.60 -4.40
N LYS A 5 -0.33 -5.61 -3.71
CA LYS A 5 -0.29 -5.65 -2.24
C LYS A 5 1.13 -5.58 -1.68
N ASN A 6 2.10 -6.08 -2.42
CA ASN A 6 3.51 -6.07 -2.02
C ASN A 6 4.03 -4.63 -1.83
N GLN A 7 3.65 -3.69 -2.71
CA GLN A 7 4.02 -2.28 -2.59
C GLN A 7 3.48 -1.67 -1.28
N ILE A 8 2.25 -2.04 -0.92
CA ILE A 8 1.59 -1.59 0.30
C ILE A 8 2.29 -2.17 1.54
N ILE A 9 2.61 -3.47 1.50
CA ILE A 9 3.34 -4.16 2.58
C ILE A 9 4.73 -3.54 2.77
N GLU A 10 5.45 -3.24 1.69
CA GLU A 10 6.76 -2.57 1.75
C GLU A 10 6.66 -1.16 2.33
N GLN A 11 5.63 -0.41 1.96
CA GLN A 11 5.34 0.90 2.56
C GLN A 11 5.14 0.78 4.07
N LEU A 12 4.27 -0.14 4.50
CA LEU A 12 3.97 -0.37 5.91
C LEU A 12 5.23 -0.77 6.68
N LYS A 13 6.03 -1.70 6.14
CA LYS A 13 7.34 -2.08 6.71
C LYS A 13 8.29 -0.88 6.80
N SER A 14 8.37 -0.05 5.75
CA SER A 14 9.19 1.17 5.72
C SER A 14 8.78 2.20 6.78
N LEU A 15 7.50 2.20 7.19
CA LEU A 15 6.98 3.07 8.24
C LEU A 15 7.14 2.49 9.66
N GLY A 16 7.72 1.29 9.80
CA GLY A 16 7.79 0.57 11.07
C GLY A 16 6.47 -0.11 11.47
N LYS A 17 5.49 -0.15 10.58
CA LYS A 17 4.16 -0.75 10.75
C LYS A 17 4.16 -2.23 10.38
N HIS A 18 5.00 -3.02 11.06
CA HIS A 18 5.19 -4.44 10.74
C HIS A 18 3.93 -5.28 11.00
N ASP A 19 3.16 -4.94 12.04
CA ASP A 19 1.91 -5.64 12.38
C ASP A 19 0.83 -5.38 11.33
N GLU A 20 0.64 -4.12 10.93
CA GLU A 20 -0.29 -3.77 9.84
C GLU A 20 0.15 -4.39 8.51
N ALA A 21 1.46 -4.43 8.21
CA ALA A 21 1.97 -5.09 7.00
C ALA A 21 1.58 -6.57 6.94
N LYS A 22 1.64 -7.27 8.08
CA LYS A 22 1.28 -8.69 8.17
C LYS A 22 -0.23 -8.90 8.06
N GLN A 23 -1.04 -8.02 8.63
CA GLN A 23 -2.50 -8.05 8.46
C GLN A 23 -2.91 -7.76 7.02
N ALA A 24 -2.30 -6.74 6.42
CA ALA A 24 -2.49 -6.34 5.04
C ALA A 24 -2.17 -7.51 4.09
N GLU A 25 -1.15 -8.33 4.36
CA GLU A 25 -0.79 -9.50 3.54
C GLU A 25 -1.90 -10.57 3.44
N GLY A 26 -2.73 -10.71 4.48
CA GLY A 26 -3.85 -11.67 4.52
C GLY A 26 -5.22 -11.06 4.23
N GLU A 27 -5.42 -9.77 4.50
CA GLU A 27 -6.68 -9.06 4.21
C GLU A 27 -6.72 -8.45 2.80
N LEU A 28 -5.57 -8.04 2.26
CA LEU A 28 -5.53 -7.43 0.93
C LEU A 28 -5.48 -8.49 -0.18
N PRO A 29 -6.29 -8.33 -1.25
CA PRO A 29 -6.14 -9.12 -2.46
C PRO A 29 -4.79 -8.83 -3.14
N ASP A 30 -4.34 -9.71 -4.04
CA ASP A 30 -3.06 -9.54 -4.76
C ASP A 30 -2.98 -8.20 -5.49
N LYS A 31 -4.11 -7.80 -6.10
CA LYS A 31 -4.32 -6.47 -6.66
C LYS A 31 -5.28 -5.67 -5.80
N VAL A 32 -4.75 -4.62 -5.19
CA VAL A 32 -5.54 -3.71 -4.36
C VAL A 32 -6.01 -2.55 -5.23
N ASP A 33 -7.30 -2.56 -5.54
CA ASP A 33 -7.93 -1.40 -6.16
C ASP A 33 -8.07 -0.25 -5.14
N THR A 34 -7.42 0.87 -5.42
CA THR A 34 -7.45 2.09 -4.60
C THR A 34 -8.83 2.71 -4.49
N ASP A 35 -9.71 2.47 -5.47
CA ASP A 35 -11.06 3.04 -5.50
C ASP A 35 -12.05 2.12 -4.77
N GLN A 36 -11.95 0.81 -4.97
CA GLN A 36 -12.83 -0.17 -4.30
C GLN A 36 -12.40 -0.49 -2.86
N HIS A 37 -11.09 -0.49 -2.59
CA HIS A 37 -10.51 -0.82 -1.28
C HIS A 37 -10.00 0.42 -0.54
N ALA A 38 -10.44 1.62 -0.90
CA ALA A 38 -10.06 2.88 -0.26
C ALA A 38 -10.19 2.81 1.27
N GLY A 39 -11.32 2.29 1.78
CA GLY A 39 -11.54 2.15 3.23
C GLY A 39 -10.62 1.12 3.91
N LEU A 40 -10.19 0.09 3.19
CA LEU A 40 -9.25 -0.91 3.71
C LEU A 40 -7.83 -0.32 3.78
N LEU A 41 -7.43 0.43 2.75
CA LEU A 41 -6.17 1.17 2.69
C LEU A 41 -6.08 2.22 3.81
N ASP A 42 -7.16 2.99 4.01
CA ASP A 42 -7.27 4.00 5.06
C ASP A 42 -7.09 3.39 6.46
N LYS A 43 -7.67 2.20 6.71
CA LYS A 43 -7.50 1.45 7.96
C LYS A 43 -6.03 1.11 8.28
N PHE A 44 -5.21 0.87 7.25
CA PHE A 44 -3.76 0.64 7.43
C PHE A 44 -2.94 1.95 7.42
N GLY A 45 -3.59 3.10 7.19
CA GLY A 45 -2.93 4.39 7.00
C GLY A 45 -2.12 4.47 5.71
N VAL A 46 -2.54 3.71 4.70
CA VAL A 46 -1.89 3.64 3.40
C VAL A 46 -2.61 4.60 2.46
N ASN A 47 -1.91 5.62 1.99
CA ASN A 47 -2.50 6.60 1.09
C ASN A 47 -2.16 6.24 -0.37
N PRO A 48 -3.14 6.00 -1.25
CA PRO A 48 -2.88 5.70 -2.66
C PRO A 48 -2.11 6.83 -3.37
N GLN A 49 -2.29 8.09 -2.93
CA GLN A 49 -1.49 9.23 -3.39
C GLN A 49 0.00 9.12 -2.99
N ASP A 50 0.32 8.58 -1.81
CA ASP A 50 1.71 8.39 -1.38
C ASP A 50 2.39 7.27 -2.17
N LEU A 51 1.63 6.21 -2.46
CA LEU A 51 2.08 5.15 -3.36
C LEU A 51 2.36 5.73 -4.74
N LEU A 52 1.45 6.57 -5.26
CA LEU A 52 1.60 7.28 -6.54
C LEU A 52 2.75 8.31 -6.57
N GLY A 53 3.15 8.85 -5.42
CA GLY A 53 4.31 9.72 -5.29
C GLY A 53 5.63 8.93 -5.29
N ARG A 54 5.65 7.74 -4.66
CA ARG A 54 6.87 6.93 -4.50
C ARG A 54 7.32 6.24 -5.78
N LEU A 55 6.42 5.62 -6.55
CA LEU A 55 6.78 5.12 -7.88
C LEU A 55 7.19 6.27 -8.84
N GLY A 56 6.68 7.50 -8.69
CA GLY A 56 7.15 8.67 -9.44
C GLY A 56 8.57 9.11 -9.05
N GLY A 57 8.94 8.96 -7.78
CA GLY A 57 10.26 9.33 -7.26
C GLY A 57 11.33 8.25 -7.41
N MET A 58 10.96 6.97 -7.52
CA MET A 58 11.93 5.87 -7.58
C MET A 58 12.43 5.56 -9.01
N PHE A 59 11.73 6.01 -10.06
CA PHE A 59 12.17 5.94 -11.46
C PHE A 59 12.97 7.17 -11.94
N GLY A 60 13.30 8.09 -11.03
CA GLY A 60 14.10 9.29 -11.31
C GLY A 60 15.51 9.19 -10.73
N ASN A 61 16.32 8.22 -11.15
CA ASN A 61 17.79 8.23 -11.03
C ASN A 61 18.42 7.27 -12.03
#